data_AF-A0A926N990-F1
#
_entry.id   AF-A0A926N990-F1
#
_cell.length_a   1.000
_cell.length_b   1.000
_cell.length_c   1.000
_cell.angle_alpha   90.00
_cell.angle_beta   90.00
_cell.angle_gamma   90.00
#
_symmetry.space_group_name_H-M   'P 1'
#
loop_
_entity.id
_entity.type
_entity.pdbx_description
1 polymer ?
#
loop_
_entity_poly.entity_id
_entity_poly.type
_entity_poly.pdbx_seq_one_letter_code
_entity_poly.pdbx_strand_id
1 'polypeptide(L)'
;MKTNFFEELKKFVIDEHKDDKYFLQYIRYYETLLQNKDVLQPLLSDLENWKMDIHFENDKTEGYTYGKWLFYLWEYNGEEPNDEYDFFNCAYDQKSPDYYYEIKLTRDQRLWGFCQCIPDMELYNEKHECCGNGCDWTAPSFILSKVEEKYGKFKGKERDIWELEEKWSEYLESYDNKVKESKLKSIDEQIKRLEEEKNKFINK
;
A
#
# COMPACT_ATOMS: atom_id res chain seq x y z
N MET A 1 -30.24 -1.86 1.80
CA MET A 1 -30.05 -2.92 2.83
C MET A 1 -28.73 -2.61 3.53
N LYS A 2 -28.67 -2.53 4.88
CA LYS A 2 -27.42 -2.20 5.59
C LYS A 2 -26.35 -3.24 5.24
N THR A 3 -25.21 -2.80 4.71
CA THR A 3 -24.12 -3.65 4.24
C THR A 3 -23.54 -4.46 5.39
N ASN A 4 -23.52 -5.80 5.28
CA ASN A 4 -22.82 -6.62 6.27
C ASN A 4 -21.33 -6.61 5.92
N PHE A 5 -20.56 -5.74 6.59
CA PHE A 5 -19.12 -5.55 6.38
C PHE A 5 -18.35 -6.87 6.26
N PHE A 6 -18.55 -7.81 7.19
CA PHE A 6 -17.76 -9.06 7.21
C PHE A 6 -18.16 -10.05 6.13
N GLU A 7 -19.39 -10.00 5.63
CA GLU A 7 -19.80 -10.84 4.50
C GLU A 7 -19.33 -10.25 3.17
N GLU A 8 -19.40 -8.94 3.00
CA GLU A 8 -18.85 -8.29 1.81
C GLU A 8 -17.32 -8.42 1.75
N LEU A 9 -16.62 -8.23 2.87
CA LEU A 9 -15.18 -8.45 2.93
C LEU A 9 -14.81 -9.92 2.65
N LYS A 10 -15.59 -10.88 3.13
CA LYS A 10 -15.36 -12.30 2.84
C LYS A 10 -15.49 -12.59 1.34
N LYS A 11 -16.55 -12.08 0.70
CA LYS A 11 -16.74 -12.21 -0.75
C LYS A 11 -15.57 -11.57 -1.50
N PHE A 12 -15.22 -10.33 -1.16
CA PHE A 12 -14.08 -9.63 -1.74
C PHE A 12 -12.78 -10.44 -1.64
N VAL A 13 -12.47 -10.98 -0.46
CA VAL A 13 -11.25 -11.79 -0.27
C VAL A 13 -11.25 -13.04 -1.16
N ILE A 14 -12.39 -13.68 -1.34
CA ILE A 14 -12.50 -14.85 -2.23
C ILE A 14 -12.36 -14.42 -3.69
N ASP A 15 -13.10 -13.39 -4.11
CA ASP A 15 -13.15 -12.99 -5.51
C ASP A 15 -11.82 -12.39 -5.99
N GLU A 16 -11.19 -11.55 -5.17
CA GLU A 16 -9.93 -10.86 -5.49
C GLU A 16 -8.71 -11.76 -5.33
N HIS A 17 -8.70 -12.69 -4.35
CA HIS A 17 -7.47 -13.38 -3.95
C HIS A 17 -7.47 -14.90 -4.07
N LYS A 18 -8.56 -15.57 -4.49
CA LYS A 18 -8.60 -17.05 -4.56
C LYS A 18 -7.47 -17.68 -5.39
N ASP A 19 -7.03 -16.98 -6.44
CA ASP A 19 -5.98 -17.43 -7.35
C ASP A 19 -4.58 -16.88 -6.97
N ASP A 20 -4.49 -16.05 -5.91
CA ASP A 20 -3.21 -15.58 -5.36
C ASP A 20 -2.53 -16.70 -4.57
N LYS A 21 -1.22 -16.89 -4.78
CA LYS A 21 -0.39 -17.83 -4.01
C LYS A 21 -0.41 -17.55 -2.49
N TYR A 22 -0.80 -16.35 -2.07
CA TYR A 22 -0.97 -15.94 -0.68
C TYR A 22 -2.43 -15.97 -0.20
N PHE A 23 -3.37 -16.59 -0.93
CA PHE A 23 -4.79 -16.65 -0.55
C PHE A 23 -5.04 -16.97 0.93
N LEU A 24 -4.35 -17.99 1.46
CA LEU A 24 -4.45 -18.40 2.86
C LEU A 24 -4.05 -17.31 3.86
N GLN A 25 -3.15 -16.39 3.48
CA GLN A 25 -2.76 -15.26 4.32
C GLN A 25 -3.91 -14.25 4.42
N TYR A 26 -4.61 -13.95 3.32
CA TYR A 26 -5.78 -13.06 3.36
C TYR A 26 -6.92 -13.63 4.19
N ILE A 27 -7.14 -14.96 4.15
CA ILE A 27 -8.07 -15.63 5.08
C ILE A 27 -7.65 -15.40 6.54
N ARG A 28 -6.36 -15.56 6.86
CA ARG A 28 -5.86 -15.33 8.22
C ARG A 28 -6.08 -13.87 8.67
N TYR A 29 -5.91 -12.90 7.80
CA TYR A 29 -6.22 -11.51 8.11
C TYR A 29 -7.71 -11.29 8.34
N TYR A 30 -8.58 -11.86 7.50
CA TYR A 30 -10.03 -11.82 7.71
C TYR A 30 -10.44 -12.37 9.08
N GLU A 31 -9.92 -13.54 9.46
CA GLU A 31 -10.17 -14.14 10.78
C GLU A 31 -9.62 -13.27 11.93
N THR A 32 -8.49 -12.59 11.71
CA THR A 32 -7.92 -11.66 12.68
C THR A 32 -8.84 -10.45 12.89
N LEU A 33 -9.41 -9.91 11.82
CA LEU A 33 -10.39 -8.82 11.91
C LEU A 33 -11.66 -9.25 12.65
N LEU A 34 -12.14 -10.48 12.42
CA LEU A 34 -13.29 -11.03 13.14
C LEU A 34 -13.06 -11.15 14.64
N GLN A 35 -11.82 -11.37 15.08
CA GLN A 35 -11.47 -11.44 16.50
C GLN A 35 -11.32 -10.06 17.15
N ASN A 36 -11.08 -9.00 16.36
CA ASN A 36 -10.78 -7.65 16.83
C ASN A 36 -11.84 -6.63 16.33
N LYS A 37 -13.13 -6.99 16.41
CA LYS A 37 -14.24 -6.16 15.91
C LYS A 37 -14.36 -4.82 16.62
N ASP A 38 -13.88 -4.74 17.85
CA ASP A 38 -13.83 -3.54 18.66
C ASP A 38 -12.90 -2.48 18.06
N VAL A 39 -11.78 -2.89 17.46
CA VAL A 39 -10.86 -1.98 16.75
C VAL A 39 -11.53 -1.39 15.49
N LEU A 40 -12.46 -2.15 14.89
CA LEU A 40 -13.15 -1.77 13.65
C LEU A 40 -14.38 -0.87 13.86
N GLN A 41 -14.75 -0.56 15.11
CA GLN A 41 -15.96 0.20 15.41
C GLN A 41 -16.10 1.54 14.67
N PRO A 42 -15.04 2.35 14.47
CA PRO A 42 -15.16 3.60 13.70
C PRO A 42 -15.67 3.37 12.27
N LEU A 43 -15.09 2.40 11.57
CA LEU A 43 -15.53 2.01 10.22
C LEU A 43 -16.95 1.45 10.26
N LEU A 44 -17.23 0.49 11.16
CA LEU A 44 -18.55 -0.14 11.26
C LEU A 44 -19.67 0.87 11.58
N SER A 45 -19.38 1.91 12.36
CA SER A 45 -20.32 2.98 12.67
C SER A 45 -20.61 3.85 11.45
N ASP A 46 -19.58 4.20 10.67
CA ASP A 46 -19.79 4.96 9.43
C ASP A 46 -20.61 4.15 8.40
N LEU A 47 -20.43 2.82 8.35
CA LEU A 47 -21.23 1.92 7.48
C LEU A 47 -22.73 1.83 7.87
N GLU A 48 -23.15 2.43 8.98
CA GLU A 48 -24.58 2.59 9.26
C GLU A 48 -25.26 3.60 8.33
N ASN A 49 -24.48 4.56 7.82
CA ASN A 49 -24.95 5.67 6.98
C ASN A 49 -24.42 5.58 5.54
N TRP A 50 -23.32 4.88 5.33
CA TRP A 50 -22.66 4.79 4.03
C TRP A 50 -22.66 3.36 3.50
N LYS A 51 -22.77 3.22 2.17
CA LYS A 51 -22.32 2.03 1.44
C LYS A 51 -20.79 2.05 1.35
N MET A 52 -20.22 0.96 0.85
CA MET A 52 -18.79 0.76 0.83
C MET A 52 -18.37 -0.02 -0.40
N ASP A 53 -17.29 0.44 -1.02
CA ASP A 53 -16.52 -0.31 -2.01
C ASP A 53 -15.18 -0.71 -1.41
N ILE A 54 -14.77 -1.95 -1.68
CA ILE A 54 -13.52 -2.53 -1.18
C ILE A 54 -12.54 -2.61 -2.34
N HIS A 55 -11.33 -2.10 -2.13
CA HIS A 55 -10.23 -2.22 -3.07
C HIS A 55 -9.01 -2.82 -2.38
N PHE A 56 -8.11 -3.38 -3.18
CA PHE A 56 -6.83 -3.89 -2.69
C PHE A 56 -5.68 -3.12 -3.31
N GLU A 57 -4.71 -2.73 -2.48
CA GLU A 57 -3.43 -2.20 -2.92
C GLU A 57 -2.32 -3.18 -2.55
N ASN A 58 -1.57 -3.62 -3.57
CA ASN A 58 -0.41 -4.50 -3.40
C ASN A 58 0.65 -3.91 -2.46
N ASP A 59 1.44 -4.79 -1.84
CA ASP A 59 2.56 -4.37 -1.00
C ASP A 59 3.63 -3.62 -1.82
N LYS A 60 3.87 -2.34 -1.46
CA LYS A 60 4.95 -1.51 -2.01
C LYS A 60 6.19 -1.45 -1.11
N THR A 61 6.21 -2.22 -0.02
CA THR A 61 7.28 -2.22 0.97
C THR A 61 8.27 -3.37 0.80
N GLU A 62 8.38 -3.94 -0.40
CA GLU A 62 9.32 -5.05 -0.67
C GLU A 62 9.12 -6.29 0.24
N GLY A 63 7.89 -6.52 0.71
CA GLY A 63 7.53 -7.70 1.50
C GLY A 63 7.43 -7.49 3.00
N TYR A 64 7.44 -6.25 3.51
CA TYR A 64 7.15 -5.99 4.93
C TYR A 64 5.66 -6.07 5.27
N THR A 65 4.77 -6.13 4.28
CA THR A 65 3.32 -6.25 4.50
C THR A 65 2.70 -7.31 3.58
N TYR A 66 1.37 -7.40 3.59
CA TYR A 66 0.60 -8.12 2.57
C TYR A 66 -0.31 -7.17 1.79
N GLY A 67 0.07 -5.89 1.70
CA GLY A 67 -0.75 -4.87 1.07
C GLY A 67 -1.77 -4.25 2.03
N LYS A 68 -2.80 -3.63 1.45
CA LYS A 68 -3.85 -2.93 2.18
C LYS A 68 -5.21 -3.18 1.55
N TRP A 69 -6.24 -3.31 2.39
CA TRP A 69 -7.62 -3.16 1.96
C TRP A 69 -8.07 -1.72 2.17
N LEU A 70 -8.60 -1.11 1.12
CA LEU A 70 -9.12 0.25 1.10
C LEU A 70 -10.65 0.17 1.08
N PHE A 71 -11.30 1.01 1.85
CA PHE A 71 -12.75 1.05 2.01
C PHE A 71 -13.22 2.47 1.70
N TYR A 72 -13.70 2.66 0.47
CA TYR A 72 -14.27 3.93 0.04
C TYR A 72 -15.75 3.94 0.37
N LEU A 73 -16.18 5.00 1.06
CA LEU A 73 -17.55 5.14 1.51
C LEU A 73 -18.34 5.98 0.52
N TRP A 74 -19.58 5.58 0.25
CA TRP A 74 -20.44 6.33 -0.64
C TRP A 74 -21.91 6.13 -0.32
N GLU A 75 -22.74 7.08 -0.73
CA GLU A 75 -24.18 6.97 -0.72
C GLU A 75 -24.68 7.39 -2.10
N TYR A 76 -25.71 6.70 -2.56
CA TYR A 76 -26.44 7.09 -3.75
C TYR A 76 -27.92 7.19 -3.38
N ASN A 77 -28.46 8.39 -3.54
CA ASN A 77 -29.83 8.73 -3.19
C ASN A 77 -30.79 8.70 -4.39
N GLY A 78 -30.31 8.32 -5.58
CA GLY A 78 -31.13 8.21 -6.79
C GLY A 78 -31.71 6.81 -7.01
N GLU A 79 -32.49 6.64 -8.08
CA GLU A 79 -32.96 5.33 -8.55
C GLU A 79 -31.78 4.54 -9.14
N GLU A 80 -31.72 3.23 -8.89
CA GLU A 80 -30.66 2.40 -9.47
C GLU A 80 -30.65 2.56 -11.00
N PRO A 81 -29.49 2.88 -11.60
CA PRO A 81 -29.42 3.14 -13.03
C PRO A 81 -29.83 1.89 -13.80
N ASN A 82 -30.70 2.08 -14.79
CA ASN A 82 -31.26 0.96 -15.55
C ASN A 82 -30.29 0.46 -16.65
N ASP A 83 -29.31 1.28 -17.02
CA ASP A 83 -28.27 0.96 -18.00
C ASP A 83 -26.96 1.74 -17.76
N GLU A 84 -25.95 1.46 -18.58
CA GLU A 84 -24.60 2.05 -18.46
C GLU A 84 -24.59 3.56 -18.75
N TYR A 85 -25.46 4.07 -19.62
CA TYR A 85 -25.57 5.50 -19.91
C TYR A 85 -26.22 6.25 -18.75
N ASP A 86 -27.23 5.65 -18.14
CA ASP A 86 -27.87 6.12 -16.92
C ASP A 86 -26.84 6.16 -15.77
N PHE A 87 -26.02 5.12 -15.62
CA PHE A 87 -24.95 5.06 -14.60
C PHE A 87 -24.00 6.26 -14.65
N PHE A 88 -23.49 6.64 -15.84
CA PHE A 88 -22.60 7.79 -15.97
C PHE A 88 -23.25 9.13 -15.63
N ASN A 89 -24.56 9.27 -15.86
CA ASN A 89 -25.29 10.47 -15.47
C ASN A 89 -25.60 10.51 -13.97
N CYS A 90 -25.92 9.34 -13.39
CA CYS A 90 -26.19 9.15 -11.97
C CYS A 90 -24.94 9.27 -11.08
N ALA A 91 -23.75 9.01 -11.63
CA ALA A 91 -22.48 9.11 -10.91
C ALA A 91 -22.22 10.51 -10.33
N TYR A 92 -22.81 11.57 -10.92
CA TYR A 92 -22.72 12.93 -10.39
C TYR A 92 -23.52 13.15 -9.10
N ASP A 93 -24.51 12.31 -8.83
CA ASP A 93 -25.34 12.37 -7.60
C ASP A 93 -24.81 11.45 -6.48
N GLN A 94 -23.72 10.73 -6.74
CA GLN A 94 -23.02 9.97 -5.71
C GLN A 94 -22.38 10.93 -4.72
N LYS A 95 -22.67 10.72 -3.43
CA LYS A 95 -22.02 11.42 -2.34
C LYS A 95 -20.99 10.51 -1.71
N SER A 96 -19.81 11.03 -1.45
CA SER A 96 -18.80 10.39 -0.62
C SER A 96 -18.34 11.38 0.45
N PRO A 97 -17.93 10.90 1.63
CA PRO A 97 -17.22 11.74 2.56
C PRO A 97 -15.80 12.05 2.06
N ASP A 98 -15.20 13.14 2.55
CA ASP A 98 -13.79 13.51 2.27
C ASP A 98 -12.79 12.63 3.04
N TYR A 99 -13.08 11.34 3.21
CA TYR A 99 -12.20 10.37 3.82
C TYR A 99 -12.52 8.95 3.35
N TYR A 100 -11.55 8.07 3.50
CA TYR A 100 -11.74 6.62 3.37
C TYR A 100 -11.07 5.90 4.54
N TYR A 101 -11.30 4.60 4.65
CA TYR A 101 -10.58 3.76 5.61
C TYR A 101 -9.58 2.86 4.90
N GLU A 102 -8.44 2.60 5.53
CA GLU A 102 -7.52 1.56 5.11
C GLU A 102 -7.25 0.58 6.26
N ILE A 103 -7.16 -0.70 5.92
CA ILE A 103 -6.64 -1.75 6.80
C ILE A 103 -5.33 -2.24 6.18
N LYS A 104 -4.22 -1.89 6.82
CA LYS A 104 -2.89 -2.38 6.45
C LYS A 104 -2.66 -3.77 7.03
N LEU A 105 -2.25 -4.71 6.18
CA LEU A 105 -2.04 -6.12 6.54
C LEU A 105 -0.61 -6.33 7.04
N THR A 106 -0.41 -6.21 8.35
CA THR A 106 0.91 -6.20 9.00
C THR A 106 1.23 -7.51 9.71
N ARG A 107 2.44 -7.60 10.28
CA ARG A 107 2.95 -8.82 10.93
C ARG A 107 3.26 -8.54 12.39
N ASP A 108 2.85 -9.45 13.26
CA ASP A 108 3.24 -9.48 14.67
C ASP A 108 4.23 -10.64 14.85
N GLN A 109 5.51 -10.30 14.96
CA GLN A 109 6.58 -11.28 15.12
C GLN A 109 6.71 -11.71 16.58
N ARG A 110 6.50 -12.99 16.83
CA ARG A 110 6.58 -13.61 18.15
C ARG A 110 7.77 -14.55 18.18
N LEU A 111 8.84 -14.12 18.86
CA LEU A 111 10.09 -14.85 18.98
C LEU A 111 10.09 -15.67 20.28
N TRP A 112 9.59 -16.90 20.21
CA TRP A 112 9.44 -17.80 21.35
C TRP A 112 10.47 -18.93 21.36
N GLY A 113 11.25 -19.06 20.29
CA GLY A 113 12.27 -20.08 20.08
C GLY A 113 11.91 -21.07 18.98
N PHE A 114 12.90 -21.84 18.56
CA PHE A 114 12.71 -22.86 17.53
C PHE A 114 11.73 -23.96 17.96
N CYS A 115 11.03 -24.54 16.99
CA CYS A 115 10.16 -25.68 17.22
C CYS A 115 10.96 -26.90 17.71
N GLN A 116 10.51 -27.48 18.82
CA GLN A 116 11.07 -28.71 19.41
C GLN A 116 10.04 -29.85 19.41
N CYS A 117 8.94 -29.70 18.66
CA CYS A 117 7.88 -30.69 18.61
C CYS A 117 8.32 -31.97 17.90
N ILE A 118 7.86 -33.12 18.41
CA ILE A 118 8.06 -34.44 17.80
C ILE A 118 6.69 -35.09 17.52
N PRO A 119 6.62 -36.08 16.60
CA PRO A 119 5.35 -36.69 16.18
C PRO A 119 4.47 -37.25 17.29
N ASP A 120 5.07 -37.70 18.39
CA ASP A 120 4.35 -38.30 19.52
C ASP A 120 3.81 -37.27 20.53
N MET A 121 4.07 -35.97 20.32
CA MET A 121 3.60 -34.91 21.21
C MET A 121 2.13 -34.55 20.96
N GLU A 122 1.44 -34.18 22.05
CA GLU A 122 0.07 -33.67 21.97
C GLU A 122 0.02 -32.41 21.08
N LEU A 123 -1.02 -32.32 20.24
CA LEU A 123 -1.23 -31.26 19.24
C LEU A 123 -0.25 -31.25 18.06
N TYR A 124 0.67 -32.23 17.95
CA TYR A 124 1.55 -32.32 16.78
C TYR A 124 0.73 -32.40 15.48
N ASN A 125 1.01 -31.48 14.57
CA ASN A 125 0.38 -31.44 13.26
C ASN A 125 1.38 -31.88 12.19
N GLU A 126 1.16 -33.05 11.59
CA GLU A 126 2.06 -33.63 10.58
C GLU A 126 2.29 -32.71 9.38
N LYS A 127 1.24 -32.03 8.89
CA LYS A 127 1.33 -31.11 7.75
C LYS A 127 2.20 -29.89 8.07
N HIS A 128 2.24 -29.46 9.32
CA HIS A 128 2.97 -28.28 9.76
C HIS A 128 4.26 -28.61 10.51
N GLU A 129 4.55 -29.90 10.73
CA GLU A 129 5.69 -30.42 11.50
C GLU A 129 5.91 -29.68 12.84
N CYS A 130 4.80 -29.30 13.49
CA CYS A 130 4.80 -28.41 14.65
C CYS A 130 3.53 -28.59 15.46
N CYS A 131 3.59 -28.34 16.77
CA CYS A 131 2.41 -28.36 17.65
C CYS A 131 1.60 -27.05 17.60
N GLY A 132 2.13 -26.01 16.95
CA GLY A 132 1.47 -24.70 16.85
C GLY A 132 1.41 -23.90 18.16
N ASN A 133 2.20 -24.24 19.16
CA ASN A 133 2.25 -23.56 20.46
C ASN A 133 3.71 -23.37 20.91
N GLY A 134 4.06 -22.15 21.35
CA GLY A 134 5.37 -21.84 21.95
C GLY A 134 6.57 -21.77 20.99
N CYS A 135 6.35 -21.79 19.68
CA CYS A 135 7.41 -21.68 18.66
C CYS A 135 7.41 -20.28 18.02
N ASP A 136 8.53 -19.90 17.41
CA ASP A 136 8.62 -18.70 16.57
C ASP A 136 7.48 -18.66 15.56
N TRP A 137 6.75 -17.56 15.57
CA TRP A 137 5.57 -17.40 14.74
C TRP A 137 5.41 -15.95 14.33
N THR A 138 5.06 -15.73 13.07
CA THR A 138 4.60 -14.43 12.60
C THR A 138 3.08 -14.46 12.48
N ALA A 139 2.42 -13.84 13.45
CA ALA A 139 0.97 -13.72 13.48
C ALA A 139 0.48 -12.62 12.51
N PRO A 140 -0.68 -12.81 11.86
CA PRO A 140 -1.35 -11.71 11.18
C PRO A 140 -1.71 -10.62 12.20
N SER A 141 -1.44 -9.36 11.85
CA SER A 141 -1.86 -8.19 12.60
C SER A 141 -2.35 -7.13 11.63
N PHE A 142 -3.01 -6.08 12.11
CA PHE A 142 -3.46 -5.02 11.20
C PHE A 142 -3.42 -3.66 11.86
N ILE A 143 -3.43 -2.64 11.01
CA ILE A 143 -3.59 -1.24 11.41
C ILE A 143 -4.79 -0.70 10.65
N LEU A 144 -5.81 -0.23 11.37
CA LEU A 144 -6.92 0.54 10.80
C LEU A 144 -6.55 2.03 10.83
N SER A 145 -6.66 2.70 9.69
CA SER A 145 -6.50 4.14 9.57
C SER A 145 -7.73 4.76 8.92
N LYS A 146 -8.18 5.91 9.43
CA LYS A 146 -9.12 6.82 8.76
C LYS A 146 -8.29 7.90 8.06
N VAL A 147 -8.35 7.95 6.73
CA VAL A 147 -7.51 8.83 5.91
C VAL A 147 -8.38 9.96 5.38
N GLU A 148 -8.14 11.18 5.84
CA GLU A 148 -8.78 12.38 5.30
C GLU A 148 -8.19 12.74 3.95
N GLU A 149 -9.05 13.01 2.98
CA GLU A 149 -8.67 13.47 1.66
C GLU A 149 -8.82 14.98 1.57
N LYS A 150 -7.79 15.65 1.03
CA LYS A 150 -7.81 17.08 0.78
C LYS A 150 -7.49 17.32 -0.68
N TYR A 151 -8.43 17.99 -1.36
CA TYR A 151 -8.35 18.20 -2.78
C TYR A 151 -7.81 19.61 -3.09
N GLY A 152 -6.75 19.66 -3.88
CA GLY A 152 -6.24 20.87 -4.52
C GLY A 152 -6.43 20.75 -6.02
N LYS A 153 -6.86 21.84 -6.66
CA LYS A 153 -6.97 21.90 -8.13
C LYS A 153 -5.95 22.91 -8.65
N PHE A 154 -5.33 22.58 -9.79
CA PHE A 154 -4.50 23.54 -10.50
C PHE A 154 -5.33 24.78 -10.84
N LYS A 155 -4.80 25.96 -10.52
CA LYS A 155 -5.47 27.24 -10.76
C LYS A 155 -4.95 27.83 -12.07
N GLY A 156 -5.57 27.44 -13.16
CA GLY A 156 -5.19 27.89 -14.50
C GLY A 156 -5.89 27.05 -15.57
N LYS A 157 -5.45 27.24 -16.81
CA LYS A 157 -5.86 26.44 -17.96
C LYS A 157 -4.75 25.48 -18.32
N GLU A 158 -5.09 24.46 -19.10
CA GLU A 158 -4.13 23.46 -19.60
C GLU A 158 -2.90 24.11 -20.25
N ARG A 159 -3.08 25.18 -21.02
CA ARG A 159 -1.96 25.95 -21.61
C ARG A 159 -0.97 26.49 -20.58
N ASP A 160 -1.43 26.88 -19.40
CA ASP A 160 -0.55 27.39 -18.33
C ASP A 160 0.36 26.26 -17.79
N ILE A 161 -0.09 24.99 -17.87
CA ILE A 161 0.74 23.82 -17.56
C ILE A 161 1.83 23.65 -18.64
N TRP A 162 1.51 23.76 -19.93
CA TRP A 162 2.50 23.64 -21.00
C TRP A 162 3.64 24.67 -20.84
N GLU A 163 3.30 25.91 -20.51
CA GLU A 163 4.30 26.96 -20.24
C GLU A 163 5.16 26.67 -19.01
N LEU A 164 4.64 25.93 -18.03
CA LEU A 164 5.43 25.45 -16.89
C LEU A 164 6.34 24.29 -17.28
N GLU A 165 5.85 23.34 -18.08
CA GLU A 165 6.63 22.19 -18.58
C GLU A 165 7.85 22.64 -19.41
N GLU A 166 7.68 23.65 -20.27
CA GLU A 166 8.77 24.26 -21.02
C GLU A 166 9.83 24.87 -20.08
N LYS A 167 9.41 25.67 -19.09
CA LYS A 167 10.33 26.27 -18.09
C LYS A 167 11.08 25.22 -17.28
N TRP A 168 10.43 24.12 -16.91
CA TRP A 168 11.07 23.02 -16.21
C TRP A 168 12.08 22.28 -17.08
N SER A 169 11.82 22.16 -18.38
CA SER A 169 12.77 21.60 -19.34
C SER A 169 14.05 22.42 -19.43
N GLU A 170 13.93 23.75 -19.52
CA GLU A 170 15.09 24.66 -19.49
C GLU A 170 15.86 24.57 -18.17
N TYR A 171 15.15 24.45 -17.04
CA TYR A 171 15.78 24.27 -15.73
C TYR A 171 16.58 22.96 -15.63
N LEU A 172 16.01 21.85 -16.12
CA LEU A 172 16.67 20.55 -16.12
C LEU A 172 17.95 20.56 -16.97
N GLU A 173 17.91 21.18 -18.15
CA GLU A 173 19.10 21.32 -18.99
C GLU A 173 20.19 22.15 -18.28
N SER A 174 19.80 23.26 -17.65
CA SER A 174 20.71 24.09 -16.86
C SER A 174 21.33 23.32 -15.69
N TYR A 175 20.53 22.52 -14.98
CA TYR A 175 20.97 21.71 -13.86
C TYR A 175 21.94 20.62 -14.31
N ASP A 176 21.61 19.87 -15.37
CA ASP A 176 22.46 18.80 -15.91
C ASP A 176 23.82 19.35 -16.38
N ASN A 177 23.82 20.52 -17.01
CA ASN A 177 25.05 21.19 -17.42
C ASN A 177 25.93 21.54 -16.22
N LYS A 178 25.35 22.07 -15.13
CA LYS A 178 26.10 22.33 -13.88
C LYS A 178 26.66 21.05 -13.26
N VAL A 179 25.90 19.94 -13.28
CA VAL A 179 26.38 18.65 -12.77
C VAL A 179 27.54 18.14 -13.62
N LYS A 180 27.46 18.24 -14.95
CA LYS A 180 28.55 17.87 -15.87
C LYS A 180 29.80 18.72 -15.62
N GLU A 181 29.67 20.03 -15.51
CA GLU A 181 30.79 20.94 -15.20
C GLU A 181 31.45 20.60 -13.86
N SER A 182 30.66 20.31 -12.82
CA SER A 182 31.21 19.91 -11.52
C SER A 182 31.96 18.57 -11.59
N LYS A 183 31.44 17.60 -12.35
CA LYS A 183 32.12 16.32 -12.57
C LYS A 183 33.42 16.50 -13.35
N LEU A 184 33.41 17.33 -14.39
CA LEU A 184 34.61 17.66 -15.19
C LEU A 184 35.70 18.27 -14.30
N LYS A 185 35.38 19.28 -13.47
CA LYS A 185 36.34 19.86 -12.52
C LYS A 185 36.96 18.82 -11.58
N SER A 186 36.13 17.93 -11.03
CA SER A 186 36.61 16.86 -10.16
C SER A 186 37.52 15.86 -10.88
N ILE A 187 37.26 15.58 -12.17
CA ILE A 187 38.12 14.73 -13.00
C ILE A 187 39.44 15.45 -13.29
N ASP A 188 39.41 16.73 -13.66
CA ASP A 188 40.62 17.52 -13.93
C ASP A 188 41.54 17.61 -12.70
N GLU A 189 40.95 17.80 -11.51
CA GLU A 189 41.69 17.78 -10.24
C GLU A 189 42.33 16.41 -9.96
N GLN A 190 41.64 15.31 -10.30
CA GLN A 190 42.19 13.96 -10.19
C GLN A 190 43.34 13.71 -11.18
N ILE A 191 43.19 14.12 -12.44
CA ILE A 191 44.23 14.02 -13.46
C ILE A 191 45.48 14.75 -13.00
N LYS A 192 45.34 16.02 -12.58
CA LYS A 192 46.47 16.84 -12.12
C LYS A 192 47.23 16.18 -10.98
N ARG A 193 46.52 15.65 -9.98
CA ARG A 193 47.13 14.93 -8.85
C ARG A 193 47.89 13.68 -9.29
N LEU A 194 47.32 12.89 -10.20
CA LEU A 194 47.97 11.67 -10.72
C LEU A 194 49.20 12.00 -11.58
N GLU A 195 49.17 13.10 -12.34
CA GLU A 195 50.32 13.58 -13.10
C GLU A 195 51.47 14.05 -12.19
N GLU A 196 51.14 14.79 -11.14
CA GLU A 196 52.12 15.19 -10.11
C GLU A 196 52.74 13.97 -9.43
N GLU A 197 51.95 12.93 -9.12
CA GLU A 197 52.42 11.67 -8.56
C GLU A 197 53.32 10.90 -9.54
N LYS A 198 52.91 10.76 -10.80
CA LYS A 198 53.71 10.14 -11.87
C LYS A 198 55.07 10.83 -12.03
N ASN A 199 55.11 12.17 -12.02
CA ASN A 199 56.35 12.93 -12.16
C ASN A 199 57.32 12.72 -10.97
N LYS A 200 56.81 12.46 -9.77
CA LYS A 200 57.66 12.08 -8.62
C LYS A 200 58.32 10.72 -8.80
N PHE A 201 57.70 9.79 -9.54
CA PHE A 201 58.27 8.49 -9.85
C PHE A 201 59.28 8.52 -11.00
N ILE A 202 59.13 9.44 -11.96
CA ILE A 202 60.05 9.58 -13.11
C ILE A 202 61.34 10.32 -12.73
N ASN A 203 61.27 11.30 -11.84
CA ASN A 203 62.43 12.12 -11.43
C ASN A 203 63.22 11.52 -10.24
N LYS A 204 63.20 10.20 -10.09
CA LYS A 204 63.86 9.45 -9.02
C LYS A 204 64.81 8.43 -9.64
#